data_AF-A0A8J2JK54-F1
#
_entry.id   AF-A0A8J2JK54-F1
#
_cell.length_a   1.000
_cell.length_b   1.000
_cell.length_c   1.000
_cell.angle_alpha   90.00
_cell.angle_beta   90.00
_cell.angle_gamma   90.00
#
_symmetry.space_group_name_H-M   'P 1'
#
loop_
_entity.id
_entity.type
_entity.pdbx_description
1 polymer ?
#
loop_
_entity_poly.entity_id
_entity_poly.type
_entity_poly.pdbx_seq_one_letter_code
_entity_poly.pdbx_strand_id
1 'polypeptide(L)'
;MDRPVQNPALYRALDVPFGSSFAQIKKGFYKIAKSSSPDKNLSHPDWSGLNERFAYLVFAYEILKNPETRAIYDAKGFKGLKAKGVNVPA
;
A
#
# COMPACT_ATOMS: atom_id res chain seq x y z
N MET A 1 -4.14 26.54 9.33
CA MET A 1 -4.91 25.69 8.40
C MET A 1 -4.63 24.23 8.75
N ASP A 2 -5.61 23.51 9.30
CA ASP A 2 -5.48 22.08 9.56
C ASP A 2 -5.47 21.36 8.21
N ARG A 3 -4.28 21.09 7.68
CA ARG A 3 -4.17 20.33 6.42
C ARG A 3 -4.75 18.96 6.73
N PRO A 4 -5.76 18.47 5.96
CA PRO A 4 -6.13 17.07 6.07
C PRO A 4 -4.84 16.28 5.96
N VAL A 5 -4.66 15.30 6.85
CA VAL A 5 -3.52 14.38 6.82
C VAL A 5 -3.72 13.51 5.59
N GLN A 6 -3.60 14.11 4.40
CA GLN A 6 -3.42 13.44 3.14
C GLN A 6 -2.07 12.78 3.30
N ASN A 7 -2.10 11.58 3.83
CA ASN A 7 -0.96 10.70 3.79
C ASN A 7 -1.14 9.90 2.50
N PRO A 8 -0.53 10.32 1.38
CA PRO A 8 -0.61 9.55 0.16
C PRO A 8 0.33 8.34 0.20
N ALA A 9 0.89 7.94 1.35
CA ALA A 9 1.91 6.89 1.42
C ALA A 9 1.43 5.56 0.83
N LEU A 10 0.20 5.12 1.14
CA LEU A 10 -0.33 3.87 0.58
C LEU A 10 -0.60 3.99 -0.93
N TYR A 11 -1.06 5.14 -1.39
CA TYR A 11 -1.29 5.40 -2.83
C TYR A 11 0.04 5.48 -3.60
N ARG A 12 1.03 6.18 -3.04
CA ARG A 12 2.40 6.28 -3.57
C ARG A 12 3.09 4.93 -3.60
N ALA A 13 2.88 4.07 -2.61
CA ALA A 13 3.43 2.72 -2.62
C ALA A 13 2.97 1.95 -3.86
N LEU A 14 1.70 2.10 -4.24
CA LEU A 14 1.12 1.48 -5.43
C LEU A 14 1.35 2.26 -6.72
N ASP A 15 2.14 3.33 -6.69
CA ASP A 15 2.42 4.22 -7.82
C ASP A 15 1.13 4.81 -8.45
N VAL A 16 0.15 5.16 -7.61
CA VAL A 16 -1.12 5.77 -8.03
C VAL A 16 -1.38 7.09 -7.32
N PRO A 17 -2.13 8.02 -7.93
CA PRO A 17 -2.52 9.26 -7.26
C PRO A 17 -3.48 9.03 -6.09
N PHE A 18 -3.46 9.93 -5.11
CA PHE A 18 -4.41 9.94 -4.01
C PHE A 18 -5.84 10.03 -4.55
N GLY A 19 -6.77 9.28 -3.97
CA GLY A 19 -8.15 9.24 -4.44
C GLY A 19 -8.39 8.33 -5.65
N SER A 20 -7.35 7.65 -6.18
CA SER A 20 -7.50 6.72 -7.30
C SER A 20 -8.64 5.70 -7.12
N SER A 21 -9.30 5.36 -8.22
CA SER A 21 -10.36 4.34 -8.22
C SER A 21 -9.79 2.95 -7.92
N PHE A 22 -10.63 2.03 -7.44
CA PHE A 22 -10.24 0.65 -7.19
C PHE A 22 -9.55 -0.01 -8.39
N ALA A 23 -10.03 0.26 -9.61
CA ALA A 23 -9.42 -0.25 -10.84
C ALA A 23 -7.96 0.25 -11.02
N GLN A 24 -7.67 1.50 -10.68
CA GLN A 24 -6.32 2.07 -10.75
C GLN A 24 -5.41 1.47 -9.67
N ILE A 25 -5.92 1.36 -8.43
CA ILE A 25 -5.24 0.72 -7.30
C ILE A 25 -4.86 -0.72 -7.64
N LYS A 26 -5.80 -1.50 -8.19
CA LYS A 26 -5.58 -2.89 -8.62
C LYS A 26 -4.54 -2.97 -9.74
N LYS A 27 -4.58 -2.06 -10.70
CA LYS A 27 -3.62 -2.00 -11.81
C LYS A 27 -2.20 -1.67 -11.32
N GLY A 28 -2.07 -0.72 -10.40
CA GLY A 28 -0.80 -0.35 -9.76
C GLY A 28 -0.19 -1.53 -9.01
N PHE A 29 -0.97 -2.17 -8.15
CA PHE A 29 -0.54 -3.38 -7.43
C PHE A 29 -0.09 -4.50 -8.38
N TYR A 30 -0.88 -4.80 -9.42
CA TYR A 30 -0.53 -5.86 -10.37
C TYR A 30 0.77 -5.58 -11.14
N LYS A 31 1.00 -4.33 -11.54
CA LYS A 31 2.24 -3.90 -12.22
C LYS A 31 3.46 -4.17 -11.34
N ILE A 32 3.38 -3.83 -10.06
CA ILE A 32 4.49 -4.00 -9.12
C ILE A 32 4.65 -5.48 -8.75
N ALA A 33 3.56 -6.21 -8.51
CA ALA A 33 3.59 -7.65 -8.23
C ALA A 33 4.22 -8.48 -9.35
N LYS A 34 3.91 -8.13 -10.60
CA LYS A 34 4.55 -8.74 -11.77
C LYS A 34 6.04 -8.42 -11.87
N SER A 35 6.48 -7.29 -11.33
CA SER A 35 7.90 -6.91 -11.31
C SER A 35 8.67 -7.57 -10.17
N SER A 36 8.01 -7.91 -9.06
CA SER A 36 8.60 -8.61 -7.91
C SER A 36 8.51 -10.14 -7.98
N SER A 37 8.05 -10.72 -9.10
CA SER A 37 7.89 -12.17 -9.23
C SER A 37 9.24 -12.91 -9.06
N PRO A 38 9.27 -14.01 -8.28
CA PRO A 38 10.52 -14.71 -7.93
C PRO A 38 11.28 -15.21 -9.15
N ASP A 39 10.57 -15.55 -10.23
CA ASP A 39 11.12 -15.98 -11.52
C ASP A 39 12.11 -14.96 -12.13
N LYS A 40 11.94 -13.67 -11.85
CA LYS A 40 12.87 -12.60 -12.28
C LYS A 40 13.91 -12.21 -11.23
N ASN A 41 13.73 -12.67 -9.99
CA ASN A 41 14.53 -12.26 -8.83
C ASN A 41 15.44 -13.38 -8.28
N LEU A 42 15.57 -14.52 -8.97
CA LEU A 42 16.46 -15.64 -8.62
C LEU A 42 17.95 -15.26 -8.53
N SER A 43 18.34 -14.05 -8.96
CA SER A 43 19.74 -13.58 -8.97
C SER A 43 20.04 -12.47 -7.95
N HIS A 44 19.07 -12.03 -7.14
CA HIS A 44 19.29 -10.96 -6.17
C HIS A 44 19.62 -11.51 -4.77
N PRO A 45 20.80 -11.19 -4.21
CA PRO A 45 21.22 -11.66 -2.88
C PRO A 45 20.45 -11.01 -1.71
N ASP A 46 19.63 -9.98 -1.96
CA ASP A 46 18.88 -9.23 -0.95
C ASP A 46 17.38 -9.60 -0.96
N TRP A 47 17.09 -10.89 -0.83
CA TRP A 47 15.71 -11.41 -0.84
C TRP A 47 14.90 -10.91 0.38
N SER A 48 15.56 -10.66 1.51
CA SER A 48 14.92 -10.17 2.74
C SER A 48 14.37 -8.74 2.63
N GLY A 49 15.12 -7.80 2.04
CA GLY A 49 14.66 -6.40 1.89
C GLY A 49 13.55 -6.23 0.84
N LEU A 50 13.54 -7.11 -0.19
CA LEU A 50 12.43 -7.22 -1.14
C LEU A 50 11.13 -7.65 -0.46
N ASN A 51 11.21 -8.50 0.56
CA ASN A 51 10.05 -9.00 1.29
C ASN A 51 9.35 -7.90 2.10
N GLU A 52 10.09 -7.00 2.73
CA GLU A 52 9.51 -5.89 3.51
C GLU A 52 8.81 -4.87 2.62
N ARG A 53 9.44 -4.48 1.50
CA ARG A 53 8.78 -3.62 0.49
C ARG A 53 7.54 -4.29 -0.09
N PHE A 54 7.61 -5.58 -0.40
CA PHE A 54 6.48 -6.32 -0.93
C PHE A 54 5.33 -6.44 0.08
N ALA A 55 5.65 -6.70 1.35
CA ALA A 55 4.68 -6.71 2.44
C ALA A 55 3.98 -5.35 2.56
N TYR A 56 4.73 -4.24 2.45
CA TYR A 56 4.15 -2.90 2.46
C TYR A 56 3.22 -2.64 1.26
N LEU A 57 3.57 -3.14 0.07
CA LEU A 57 2.73 -3.04 -1.13
C LEU A 57 1.43 -3.83 -1.00
N VAL A 58 1.51 -5.07 -0.51
CA VAL A 58 0.35 -5.91 -0.22
C VAL A 58 -0.53 -5.23 0.82
N PHE A 59 0.08 -4.71 1.89
CA PHE A 59 -0.62 -3.95 2.91
C PHE A 59 -1.35 -2.73 2.32
N ALA A 60 -0.67 -1.93 1.50
CA ALA A 60 -1.27 -0.78 0.83
C ALA A 60 -2.48 -1.17 -0.02
N TYR A 61 -2.35 -2.25 -0.79
CA TYR A 61 -3.46 -2.78 -1.58
C TYR A 61 -4.62 -3.22 -0.69
N GLU A 62 -4.39 -3.99 0.38
CA GLU A 62 -5.45 -4.48 1.28
C GLU A 62 -6.23 -3.35 1.94
N ILE A 63 -5.56 -2.27 2.35
CA ILE A 63 -6.23 -1.10 2.93
C ILE A 63 -7.04 -0.33 1.89
N LEU A 64 -6.48 -0.11 0.70
CA LEU A 64 -7.11 0.71 -0.34
C LEU A 64 -8.19 -0.03 -1.15
N LYS A 65 -8.14 -1.36 -1.15
CA LYS A 65 -9.12 -2.30 -1.70
C LYS A 65 -10.47 -2.18 -1.00
N ASN A 66 -10.46 -2.14 0.34
CA ASN A 66 -11.68 -2.16 1.13
C ASN A 66 -12.15 -0.71 1.38
N PRO A 67 -13.37 -0.33 0.96
CA PRO A 67 -13.85 1.05 1.07
C PRO A 67 -13.89 1.53 2.53
N GLU A 68 -14.16 0.66 3.50
CA GLU A 68 -14.18 1.01 4.91
C GLU A 68 -12.80 1.36 5.48
N THR A 69 -11.78 0.50 5.24
CA THR A 69 -10.41 0.77 5.72
C THR A 69 -9.79 1.93 4.97
N ARG A 70 -10.11 2.07 3.68
CA ARG A 70 -9.75 3.22 2.86
C ARG A 70 -10.32 4.51 3.44
N ALA A 71 -11.62 4.55 3.76
CA ALA A 71 -12.24 5.73 4.35
C ALA A 71 -11.59 6.13 5.69
N ILE A 72 -11.24 5.13 6.52
CA ILE A 72 -10.53 5.38 7.78
C ILE A 72 -9.12 5.91 7.53
N TYR A 73 -8.40 5.35 6.56
CA TYR A 73 -7.08 5.83 6.17
C TYR A 73 -7.13 7.25 5.60
N ASP A 74 -8.07 7.52 4.69
CA ASP A 74 -8.25 8.82 4.05
C ASP A 74 -8.63 9.90 5.09
N ALA A 75 -9.36 9.53 6.15
CA ALA A 75 -9.78 10.45 7.21
C ALA A 75 -8.74 10.63 8.34
N LYS A 76 -8.05 9.56 8.76
CA LYS A 76 -7.24 9.52 9.99
C LYS A 76 -5.81 8.99 9.79
N GLY A 77 -5.44 8.64 8.56
CA GLY A 77 -4.15 8.03 8.22
C GLY A 77 -3.89 6.71 8.96
N PHE A 78 -2.61 6.38 9.16
CA PHE A 78 -2.20 5.17 9.89
C PHE A 78 -2.69 5.13 11.34
N LYS A 79 -2.94 6.29 11.97
CA LYS A 79 -3.49 6.35 13.34
C LYS A 79 -4.90 5.74 13.39
N GLY A 80 -5.74 6.05 12.41
CA GLY A 80 -7.09 5.48 12.31
C GLY A 80 -7.07 3.97 12.07
N LEU A 81 -6.15 3.50 11.24
CA LEU A 81 -5.97 2.06 10.98
C LEU A 81 -5.54 1.32 12.25
N LYS A 82 -4.54 1.83 12.98
CA LYS A 82 -4.11 1.25 14.26
C LYS A 82 -5.24 1.22 15.29
N ALA A 83 -6.06 2.27 15.35
CA ALA A 83 -7.24 2.30 16.23
C ALA A 83 -8.31 1.26 15.85
N LYS A 84 -8.40 0.87 14.57
CA LYS A 84 -9.26 -0.25 14.11
C LYS A 84 -8.63 -1.64 14.33
N GLY A 85 -7.40 -1.71 14.87
CA GLY A 85 -6.68 -2.97 15.07
C GLY A 85 -5.92 -3.47 13.85
N VAL A 86 -5.70 -2.62 12.84
CA VAL A 86 -4.89 -2.97 11.66
C VAL A 86 -3.41 -2.95 12.04
N ASN A 87 -2.72 -4.07 11.81
CA ASN A 87 -1.27 -4.15 11.96
C ASN A 87 -0.59 -3.46 10.78
N VAL A 88 0.07 -2.33 11.03
CA VAL A 88 0.82 -1.60 10.02
C VAL A 88 2.25 -2.16 10.02
N PRO A 89 2.74 -2.75 8.91
CA PRO A 89 4.12 -3.22 8.82
C PRO A 89 5.08 -2.04 9.06
N ALA A 90 6.19 -2.33 9.75
CA ALA A 90 7.18 -1.36 10.20
C ALA A 90 7.90 -0.69 9.02
#